data_AF-D5C3U3-F1
#
_entry.id   AF-D5C3U3-F1
#
_cell.length_a   1.000
_cell.length_b   1.000
_cell.length_c   1.000
_cell.angle_alpha   90.00
_cell.angle_beta   90.00
_cell.angle_gamma   90.00
#
_symmetry.space_group_name_H-M   'P 1'
#
loop_
_entity.id
_entity.type
_entity.pdbx_description
1 polymer ?
#
loop_
_entity_poly.entity_id
_entity_poly.type
_entity_poly.pdbx_seq_one_letter_code
_entity_poly.pdbx_strand_id
1 'polypeptide(L)'
;MPELPDVETFKRYLDATALHQTIDSVSVKATVLLKDLSIRHLQHCLEKRQLKETQRHGKYLFVSLDDGDWLVLHFGMTGYLQYFKHRKDSPPDTGLLIGFQNGYYLNFKN
;
A
#
# COMPACT_ATOMS: atom_id res chain seq x y z
N MET A 1 1.73 18.31 -1.93
CA MET A 1 1.52 17.55 -3.18
C MET A 1 2.78 16.76 -3.43
N PRO A 2 2.78 15.43 -3.21
CA PRO A 2 3.89 14.57 -3.59
C PRO A 2 4.21 14.72 -5.08
N GLU A 3 5.45 15.08 -5.37
CA GLU A 3 6.02 15.14 -6.71
C GLU A 3 6.84 13.89 -7.02
N LEU A 4 7.43 13.83 -8.22
CA LEU A 4 8.21 12.65 -8.65
C LEU A 4 9.28 12.21 -7.64
N PRO A 5 10.05 13.12 -6.99
CA PRO A 5 11.03 12.73 -5.99
C PRO A 5 10.40 12.14 -4.71
N ASP A 6 9.22 12.62 -4.32
CA ASP A 6 8.50 12.11 -3.15
C ASP A 6 8.02 10.69 -3.41
N VAL A 7 7.44 10.44 -4.59
CA VAL A 7 7.00 9.09 -4.99
C VAL A 7 8.19 8.12 -5.09
N GLU A 8 9.34 8.59 -5.57
CA GLU A 8 10.58 7.80 -5.55
C GLU A 8 11.04 7.48 -4.12
N THR A 9 10.89 8.42 -3.19
CA THR A 9 11.17 8.20 -1.77
C THR A 9 10.22 7.17 -1.17
N PHE A 10 8.93 7.24 -1.50
CA PHE A 10 7.94 6.24 -1.07
C PHE A 10 8.20 4.86 -1.66
N LYS A 11 8.65 4.77 -2.92
CA LYS A 11 9.11 3.52 -3.53
C LYS A 11 10.22 2.89 -2.69
N ARG A 12 11.30 3.63 -2.43
CA ARG A 12 12.45 3.16 -1.63
C ARG A 12 12.05 2.79 -0.21
N TYR A 13 11.12 3.53 0.38
CA TYR A 13 10.58 3.23 1.70
C TYR A 13 9.81 1.90 1.70
N LEU A 14 8.95 1.66 0.71
CA LEU A 14 8.23 0.40 0.56
C LEU A 14 9.20 -0.77 0.36
N ASP A 15 10.20 -0.59 -0.52
CA ASP A 15 11.25 -1.59 -0.80
C ASP A 15 12.00 -2.01 0.46
N ALA A 16 12.35 -1.04 1.31
CA ALA A 16 13.10 -1.29 2.54
C ALA A 16 12.27 -1.90 3.68
N THR A 17 10.93 -1.90 3.58
CA THR A 17 10.06 -2.23 4.73
C THR A 17 9.08 -3.37 4.45
N ALA A 18 8.28 -3.24 3.40
CA ALA A 18 7.13 -4.10 3.13
C ALA A 18 7.38 -5.08 1.97
N LEU A 19 8.42 -4.88 1.16
CA LEU A 19 8.74 -5.78 0.06
C LEU A 19 9.05 -7.20 0.57
N HIS A 20 8.65 -8.20 -0.22
CA HIS A 20 8.75 -9.63 0.08
C HIS A 20 7.93 -10.09 1.29
N GLN A 21 7.09 -9.22 1.87
CA GLN A 21 6.17 -9.61 2.92
C GLN A 21 4.87 -10.17 2.33
N THR A 22 4.37 -11.23 2.96
CA THR A 22 3.07 -11.81 2.64
C THR A 22 1.98 -11.05 3.37
N ILE A 23 0.97 -10.62 2.62
CA ILE A 23 -0.20 -9.90 3.12
C ILE A 23 -1.09 -10.89 3.89
N ASP A 24 -1.40 -10.54 5.14
CA ASP A 24 -2.31 -11.31 5.98
C ASP A 24 -3.73 -10.73 5.99
N SER A 25 -3.87 -9.40 5.99
CA SER A 25 -5.17 -8.73 6.04
C SER A 25 -5.17 -7.40 5.30
N VAL A 26 -6.33 -7.02 4.74
CA VAL A 26 -6.52 -5.74 4.06
C VAL A 26 -7.78 -5.04 4.58
N SER A 27 -7.65 -3.77 4.97
CA SER A 27 -8.76 -2.96 5.46
C SER A 27 -8.76 -1.59 4.79
N VAL A 28 -9.91 -1.21 4.23
CA VAL A 28 -10.13 0.11 3.61
C VAL A 28 -11.08 0.90 4.47
N LYS A 29 -10.63 2.06 4.99
CA LYS A 29 -11.47 2.99 5.75
C LYS A 29 -12.01 4.13 4.88
N ALA A 30 -11.28 4.50 3.83
CA ALA A 30 -11.67 5.57 2.91
C ALA A 30 -11.99 4.98 1.52
N THR A 31 -13.27 4.75 1.24
CA THR A 31 -13.72 4.18 -0.04
C THR A 31 -13.41 5.05 -1.24
N VAL A 32 -13.23 6.37 -1.05
CA VAL A 32 -12.79 7.31 -2.10
C VAL A 32 -11.43 6.95 -2.71
N LEU A 33 -10.63 6.12 -2.04
CA LEU A 33 -9.38 5.59 -2.59
C LEU A 33 -9.61 4.58 -3.72
N LEU A 34 -10.77 3.93 -3.70
CA LEU A 34 -11.17 2.96 -4.70
C LEU A 34 -11.94 3.72 -5.78
N LYS A 35 -11.44 3.67 -7.02
CA LYS A 35 -12.17 4.23 -8.17
C LYS A 35 -13.31 3.30 -8.55
N ASP A 36 -12.99 2.23 -9.28
CA ASP A 36 -13.96 1.29 -9.84
C ASP A 36 -13.84 -0.11 -9.19
N LEU A 37 -13.31 -0.14 -7.96
CA LEU A 37 -13.00 -1.36 -7.22
C LEU A 37 -13.85 -1.47 -5.95
N SER A 38 -14.42 -2.65 -5.72
CA SER A 38 -15.04 -2.93 -4.41
C SER A 38 -13.97 -3.32 -3.38
N ILE A 39 -14.22 -3.01 -2.11
CA ILE A 39 -13.33 -3.42 -1.01
C ILE A 39 -13.10 -4.93 -1.03
N ARG A 40 -14.17 -5.70 -1.27
CA ARG A 40 -14.11 -7.18 -1.30
C ARG A 40 -13.22 -7.69 -2.42
N HIS A 41 -13.28 -7.07 -3.60
CA HIS A 41 -12.41 -7.44 -4.72
C HIS A 41 -10.95 -7.12 -4.40
N LEU A 42 -10.68 -5.94 -3.83
CA LEU A 42 -9.33 -5.57 -3.42
C LEU A 42 -8.76 -6.55 -2.37
N GLN A 43 -9.55 -6.89 -1.35
CA GLN A 43 -9.17 -7.90 -0.35
C GLN A 43 -8.86 -9.25 -1.00
N HIS A 44 -9.71 -9.70 -1.92
CA HIS A 44 -9.51 -10.97 -2.61
C HIS A 44 -8.23 -11.01 -3.45
N CYS A 45 -7.90 -9.91 -4.15
CA CYS A 45 -6.67 -9.82 -4.95
C CYS A 45 -5.41 -9.75 -4.08
N LEU A 46 -5.46 -9.09 -2.92
CA LEU A 46 -4.27 -8.81 -2.11
C LEU A 46 -4.02 -9.83 -1.01
N GLU A 47 -5.05 -10.34 -0.34
CA GLU A 47 -4.84 -11.22 0.82
C GLU A 47 -4.14 -12.51 0.42
N LYS A 48 -3.18 -12.92 1.26
CA LYS A 48 -2.31 -14.09 1.04
C LYS A 48 -1.34 -13.97 -0.13
N ARG A 49 -1.25 -12.80 -0.79
CA ARG A 49 -0.22 -12.50 -1.79
C ARG A 49 1.04 -11.93 -1.18
N GLN A 50 2.15 -12.05 -1.89
CA GLN A 50 3.43 -11.47 -1.50
C GLN A 50 3.79 -10.27 -2.38
N LEU A 51 4.24 -9.17 -1.78
CA LEU A 51 4.78 -8.03 -2.54
C LEU A 51 6.15 -8.41 -3.16
N LYS A 52 6.31 -8.29 -4.48
CA LYS A 52 7.51 -8.79 -5.17
C LYS A 52 8.48 -7.71 -5.62
N GLU A 53 8.00 -6.72 -6.37
CA GLU A 53 8.81 -5.60 -6.86
C GLU A 53 8.01 -4.30 -6.82
N THR A 54 8.73 -3.19 -6.88
CA THR A 54 8.13 -1.87 -7.06
C THR A 54 8.67 -1.17 -8.29
N GLN A 55 7.78 -0.44 -8.97
CA GLN A 55 8.12 0.42 -10.09
C GLN A 55 7.43 1.76 -9.92
N ARG A 56 8.07 2.84 -10.36
CA ARG A 56 7.46 4.16 -10.39
C ARG A 56 7.27 4.59 -11.83
N HIS A 57 6.05 5.04 -12.15
CA HIS A 57 5.77 5.69 -13.42
C HIS A 57 5.08 7.03 -13.16
N GLY A 58 5.80 8.14 -13.41
CA GLY A 58 5.31 9.46 -13.05
C GLY A 58 5.01 9.56 -11.55
N LYS A 59 3.75 9.90 -11.21
CA LYS A 59 3.24 10.04 -9.83
C LYS A 59 2.58 8.78 -9.27
N TYR A 60 2.70 7.67 -9.98
CA TYR A 60 2.14 6.38 -9.58
C TYR A 60 3.25 5.46 -9.10
N LEU A 61 2.97 4.77 -7.99
CA LEU A 61 3.78 3.66 -7.48
C LEU A 61 3.04 2.36 -7.79
N PHE A 62 3.72 1.48 -8.52
CA PHE A 62 3.27 0.15 -8.88
C PHE A 62 3.97 -0.83 -7.95
N VAL A 63 3.22 -1.75 -7.36
CA VAL A 63 3.72 -2.82 -6.50
C VAL A 63 3.20 -4.13 -7.04
N SER A 64 4.08 -5.01 -7.50
CA SER A 64 3.65 -6.30 -8.04
C SER A 64 3.39 -7.32 -6.94
N LEU A 65 2.49 -8.23 -7.25
CA LEU A 65 2.16 -9.39 -6.45
C LEU A 65 2.82 -10.64 -7.06
N ASP A 66 2.86 -11.72 -6.28
CA ASP A 66 3.47 -12.99 -6.67
C ASP A 66 2.67 -13.78 -7.71
N ASP A 67 1.44 -13.36 -8.03
CA ASP A 67 0.60 -13.90 -9.11
C ASP A 67 0.63 -13.07 -10.40
N GLY A 68 1.44 -12.00 -10.45
CA GLY A 68 1.59 -11.14 -11.62
C GLY A 68 0.67 -9.93 -11.66
N ASP A 69 -0.28 -9.82 -10.72
CA ASP A 69 -1.12 -8.63 -10.57
C ASP A 69 -0.34 -7.46 -9.95
N TRP A 70 -0.87 -6.25 -10.11
CA TRP A 70 -0.24 -5.01 -9.65
C TRP A 70 -1.18 -4.18 -8.79
N LEU A 71 -0.71 -3.80 -7.61
CA LEU A 71 -1.30 -2.74 -6.79
C LEU A 71 -0.75 -1.38 -7.24
N VAL A 72 -1.63 -0.48 -7.65
CA VAL A 72 -1.26 0.87 -8.10
C VAL A 72 -1.69 1.90 -7.07
N LEU A 73 -0.73 2.68 -6.57
CA LEU A 73 -0.93 3.73 -5.57
C LEU A 73 -0.70 5.10 -6.20
N HIS A 74 -1.63 6.03 -5.97
CA HIS A 74 -1.52 7.42 -6.36
C HIS A 74 -1.67 8.31 -5.14
N PHE A 75 -0.66 9.13 -4.86
CA PHE A 75 -0.52 9.84 -3.58
C PHE A 75 -1.25 11.19 -3.51
N GLY A 76 -1.86 11.65 -4.61
CA GLY A 76 -2.65 12.88 -4.63
C GLY A 76 -1.87 14.09 -4.12
N MET A 77 -2.45 14.81 -3.16
CA MET A 77 -1.84 16.04 -2.62
C MET A 77 -1.15 15.83 -1.28
N THR A 78 -1.57 14.85 -0.49
CA THR A 78 -1.11 14.68 0.90
C THR A 78 -0.85 13.23 1.28
N GLY A 79 -0.88 12.34 0.30
CA GLY A 79 -0.71 10.93 0.52
C GLY A 79 0.68 10.57 0.97
N TYR A 80 0.77 9.50 1.76
CA TYR A 80 2.01 9.00 2.30
C TYR A 80 1.90 7.50 2.62
N LEU A 81 3.05 6.86 2.80
CA LEU A 81 3.17 5.51 3.34
C LEU A 81 3.74 5.55 4.76
N GLN A 82 3.27 4.65 5.61
CA GLN A 82 3.86 4.45 6.94
C GLN A 82 3.82 2.98 7.34
N TYR A 83 4.98 2.44 7.72
CA TYR A 83 5.18 1.07 8.15
C TYR A 83 5.45 1.01 9.66
N PHE A 84 4.72 0.17 10.38
CA PHE A 84 4.76 0.12 11.85
C PHE A 84 4.39 -1.27 12.39
N LYS A 85 4.71 -1.53 13.66
CA LYS A 85 4.64 -2.88 14.26
C LYS A 85 3.28 -3.24 14.84
N HIS A 86 2.57 -2.30 15.47
CA HIS A 86 1.33 -2.63 16.15
C HIS A 86 0.14 -1.94 15.50
N ARG A 87 -0.95 -2.69 15.26
CA ARG A 87 -2.18 -2.15 14.67
C ARG A 87 -2.71 -0.90 15.37
N LYS A 88 -2.51 -0.80 16.69
CA LYS A 88 -2.91 0.36 17.52
C LYS A 88 -2.16 1.66 17.16
N ASP A 89 -1.01 1.54 16.50
CA ASP A 89 -0.19 2.68 16.06
C ASP A 89 -0.65 3.21 14.69
N SER A 90 -1.72 2.63 14.11
CA SER A 90 -2.32 3.08 12.84
C SER A 90 -2.77 4.54 12.94
N PRO A 91 -2.36 5.40 11.99
CA PRO A 91 -2.81 6.79 11.95
C PRO A 91 -4.33 6.93 11.90
N PRO A 92 -4.92 7.95 12.55
CA PRO A 92 -6.36 8.22 12.48
C PRO A 92 -6.87 8.43 11.05
N ASP A 93 -6.05 9.01 10.19
CA ASP A 93 -6.32 9.31 8.78
C ASP A 93 -5.93 8.17 7.82
N THR A 94 -5.75 6.94 8.36
CA THR A 94 -5.47 5.74 7.57
C THR A 94 -6.56 5.51 6.53
N GLY A 95 -6.18 5.45 5.27
CA GLY A 95 -7.09 5.21 4.17
C GLY A 95 -7.19 3.72 3.81
N LEU A 96 -6.05 3.11 3.52
CA LEU A 96 -5.84 1.68 3.31
C LEU A 96 -4.83 1.17 4.33
N LEU A 97 -5.15 0.06 5.00
CA LEU A 97 -4.26 -0.62 5.92
C LEU A 97 -4.02 -2.05 5.44
N ILE A 98 -2.75 -2.41 5.26
CA ILE A 98 -2.30 -3.74 4.90
C ILE A 98 -1.55 -4.31 6.10
N GLY A 99 -2.01 -5.45 6.64
CA GLY A 99 -1.29 -6.22 7.66
C GLY A 99 -0.51 -7.35 7.02
N PHE A 100 0.69 -7.63 7.52
CA PHE A 100 1.57 -8.67 7.01
C PHE A 100 1.76 -9.80 8.02
N GLN A 101 2.14 -10.98 7.53
CA GLN A 101 2.37 -12.16 8.36
C GLN A 101 3.51 -12.01 9.38
N ASN A 102 4.46 -11.10 9.14
CA ASN A 102 5.52 -10.77 10.11
C ASN A 102 5.02 -9.94 11.31
N GLY A 103 3.72 -9.61 11.34
CA GLY A 103 3.06 -8.84 12.40
C GLY A 103 3.11 -7.32 12.22
N TYR A 104 3.72 -6.80 11.16
CA TYR A 104 3.76 -5.37 10.85
C TYR A 104 2.60 -4.95 9.94
N TYR A 105 2.44 -3.64 9.79
CA TYR A 105 1.38 -3.02 9.02
C TYR A 105 1.94 -1.91 8.14
N LEU A 106 1.38 -1.75 6.94
CA LEU A 106 1.60 -0.62 6.05
C LEU A 106 0.29 0.17 5.92
N ASN A 107 0.32 1.43 6.32
CA ASN A 107 -0.71 2.41 6.05
C ASN A 107 -0.43 3.11 4.71
N PHE A 108 -1.48 3.33 3.93
CA PHE A 108 -1.51 4.23 2.79
C PHE A 108 -2.64 5.26 2.95
N LYS A 109 -2.30 6.52 2.72
CA LYS A 109 -3.21 7.65 2.57
C LYS A 109 -2.99 8.30 1.20
N ASN A 110 -4.05 8.89 0.64
CA ASN A 110 -4.05 9.77 -0.54
C ASN A 110 -4.46 11.19 -0.12
#